data_AF-A0A7V3FTE1-F1
#
_entry.id   AF-A0A7V3FTE1-F1
#
_cell.length_a   1.000
_cell.length_b   1.000
_cell.length_c   1.000
_cell.angle_alpha   90.00
_cell.angle_beta   90.00
_cell.angle_gamma   90.00
#
_symmetry.space_group_name_H-M   'P 1'
#
loop_
_entity.id
_entity.type
_entity.pdbx_description
1 polymer ?
#
loop_
_entity_poly.entity_id
_entity_poly.type
_entity_poly.pdbx_seq_one_letter_code
_entity_poly.pdbx_strand_id
1 'polypeptide(L)'
;MTWAGINTYDYYKINSLKGRWKQRLARLNRRVAVERMNKSNDEQLSDVLSHPDERSKRYRDLLNAMSLGNNFKHKVKLHLMNKSKTEVIEATVWYANATHVTLKGGRIIPVKIILRVEY
;
A
#
# COMPACT_ATOMS: atom_id res chain seq x y z
N MET A 1 15.96 -2.45 -25.42
CA MET A 1 14.55 -2.44 -24.94
C MET A 1 14.46 -1.53 -23.73
N THR A 2 13.97 -0.31 -23.91
CA THR A 2 13.84 0.71 -22.86
C THR A 2 12.51 0.54 -22.13
N TRP A 3 12.58 -0.02 -20.92
CA TRP A 3 11.42 -0.17 -20.05
C TRP A 3 11.03 1.20 -19.48
N ALA A 4 9.72 1.50 -19.51
CA ALA A 4 9.13 2.77 -19.10
C ALA A 4 9.56 3.16 -17.68
N GLY A 5 10.31 4.25 -17.57
CA GLY A 5 10.75 4.79 -16.29
C GLY A 5 10.69 6.29 -16.35
N ILE A 6 9.75 6.88 -15.62
CA ILE A 6 9.86 8.26 -15.17
C ILE A 6 11.29 8.42 -14.64
N ASN A 7 12.08 9.26 -15.32
CA ASN A 7 13.50 9.40 -15.07
C ASN A 7 13.71 9.81 -13.61
N THR A 8 14.13 8.87 -12.76
CA THR A 8 14.36 9.10 -11.33
C THR A 8 15.44 10.16 -11.08
N TYR A 9 16.27 10.47 -12.10
CA TYR A 9 17.22 11.58 -12.07
C TYR A 9 16.57 12.96 -11.99
N ASP A 10 15.34 13.12 -12.47
CA ASP A 10 14.63 14.40 -12.46
C ASP A 10 14.16 14.80 -11.05
N TYR A 11 14.18 13.85 -10.10
CA TYR A 11 13.80 14.06 -8.70
C TYR A 11 14.88 14.78 -7.88
N TYR A 12 16.15 14.69 -8.29
CA TYR A 12 17.31 15.17 -7.50
C TYR A 12 17.87 16.53 -7.94
N LYS A 13 17.34 17.20 -8.97
CA LYS A 13 17.69 18.60 -9.29
C LYS A 13 16.96 19.59 -8.37
N ILE A 14 17.30 19.54 -7.08
CA ILE A 14 16.76 20.37 -5.97
C ILE A 14 16.96 21.88 -6.21
N ASN A 15 17.96 22.27 -7.00
CA ASN A 15 18.33 23.68 -7.22
C ASN A 15 17.48 24.41 -8.29
N SER A 16 16.50 23.74 -8.91
CA SER A 16 15.57 24.40 -9.83
C SER A 16 14.21 24.69 -9.16
N LEU A 17 13.60 25.83 -9.49
CA LEU A 17 12.23 26.16 -9.06
C LEU A 17 11.26 25.01 -9.41
N LYS A 18 11.38 24.43 -10.60
CA LYS A 18 10.58 23.29 -11.07
C LYS A 18 10.75 22.05 -10.18
N GLY A 19 11.97 21.77 -9.72
CA GLY A 19 12.26 20.69 -8.76
C GLY A 19 11.61 20.94 -7.39
N ARG A 20 11.71 22.16 -6.86
CA ARG A 20 11.05 22.56 -5.59
C ARG A 20 9.52 22.42 -5.67
N TRP A 21 8.91 22.86 -6.76
CA TRP A 21 7.47 22.70 -6.99
C TRP A 21 7.04 21.23 -7.08
N LYS A 22 7.77 20.39 -7.83
CA LYS A 22 7.53 18.94 -7.88
C LYS A 22 7.61 18.29 -6.49
N GLN A 23 8.60 18.64 -5.67
CA GLN A 23 8.73 18.12 -4.30
C GLN A 23 7.59 18.60 -3.38
N ARG A 24 7.19 19.87 -3.50
CA ARG A 24 6.05 20.42 -2.74
C ARG A 24 4.76 19.69 -3.09
N LEU A 25 4.49 19.47 -4.38
CA LEU A 25 3.34 18.69 -4.86
C LEU A 25 3.39 17.25 -4.33
N ALA A 26 4.55 16.58 -4.39
CA ALA A 26 4.70 15.22 -3.86
C ALA A 26 4.46 15.14 -2.35
N ARG A 27 4.89 16.14 -1.57
CA ARG A 27 4.58 16.25 -0.13
C ARG A 27 3.08 16.48 0.11
N LEU A 28 2.45 17.34 -0.69
CA LEU A 28 1.02 17.61 -0.60
C LEU A 28 0.19 16.35 -0.90
N ASN A 29 0.50 15.66 -1.99
CA ASN A 29 -0.17 14.41 -2.38
C ASN A 29 0.00 13.33 -1.31
N ARG A 30 1.18 13.23 -0.67
CA ARG A 30 1.39 12.34 0.48
C ARG A 30 0.49 12.71 1.65
N ARG A 31 0.38 13.99 2.02
CA ARG A 31 -0.51 14.44 3.11
C ARG A 31 -1.97 14.12 2.81
N VAL A 32 -2.46 14.46 1.61
CA VAL A 32 -3.83 14.16 1.19
C VAL A 32 -4.10 12.66 1.17
N ALA A 33 -3.13 11.84 0.75
CA ALA A 33 -3.26 10.39 0.80
C ALA A 33 -3.41 9.88 2.25
N VAL A 34 -2.59 10.38 3.19
CA VAL A 34 -2.68 10.06 4.62
C VAL A 34 -4.02 10.48 5.21
N GLU A 35 -4.51 11.68 4.90
CA GLU A 35 -5.83 12.14 5.35
C GLU A 35 -6.96 11.27 4.81
N ARG A 36 -6.92 10.89 3.53
CA ARG A 36 -7.90 9.97 2.94
C ARG A 36 -7.85 8.59 3.60
N MET A 37 -6.66 8.10 3.96
CA MET A 37 -6.51 6.85 4.70
C MET A 37 -7.14 6.93 6.09
N ASN A 38 -6.82 7.98 6.86
CA ASN A 38 -7.40 8.20 8.17
C ASN A 38 -8.93 8.26 8.07
N LYS A 39 -9.47 8.99 7.08
CA LYS A 39 -10.92 9.06 6.84
C LYS A 39 -11.52 7.68 6.47
N SER A 40 -10.87 6.92 5.59
CA SER A 40 -11.34 5.57 5.24
C SER A 40 -11.24 4.60 6.44
N ASN A 41 -10.27 4.83 7.33
CA ASN A 41 -10.20 4.10 8.57
C ASN A 41 -11.36 4.47 9.50
N ASP A 42 -11.73 5.74 9.59
CA ASP A 42 -12.87 6.12 10.41
C ASP A 42 -14.21 5.60 9.84
N GLU A 43 -14.34 5.51 8.51
CA GLU A 43 -15.56 5.02 7.85
C GLU A 43 -15.80 3.50 7.98
N GLN A 44 -14.74 2.68 8.17
CA GLN A 44 -14.86 1.25 8.45
C GLN A 44 -14.56 0.96 9.92
N LEU A 45 -15.54 1.16 10.80
CA LEU A 45 -15.33 1.08 12.25
C LEU A 45 -14.86 -0.31 12.73
N SER A 46 -15.14 -1.39 12.01
CA SER A 46 -14.79 -2.77 12.39
C SER A 46 -13.85 -3.46 11.39
N ASP A 47 -12.98 -4.30 11.93
CA ASP A 47 -12.14 -5.20 11.15
C ASP A 47 -13.00 -6.25 10.46
N VAL A 48 -12.67 -6.58 9.20
CA VAL A 48 -13.38 -7.62 8.44
C VAL A 48 -13.24 -9.00 9.09
N LEU A 49 -12.15 -9.23 9.80
CA LEU A 49 -11.92 -10.48 10.53
C LEU A 49 -12.41 -10.32 11.96
N SER A 50 -13.27 -11.22 12.42
CA SER A 50 -13.79 -11.23 13.79
C SER A 50 -12.81 -11.87 14.77
N HIS A 51 -12.13 -12.95 14.36
CA HIS A 51 -11.29 -13.74 15.26
C HIS A 51 -9.87 -13.16 15.37
N PRO A 52 -9.31 -13.04 16.59
CA PRO A 52 -7.94 -12.53 16.79
C PRO A 52 -6.86 -13.40 16.12
N ASP A 53 -7.08 -14.72 16.03
CA ASP A 53 -6.15 -15.64 15.37
C ASP A 53 -6.07 -15.39 13.87
N GLU A 54 -7.20 -15.11 13.21
CA GLU A 54 -7.24 -14.78 11.79
C GLU A 54 -6.53 -13.45 11.51
N ARG A 55 -6.72 -12.46 12.38
CA ARG A 55 -5.99 -11.17 12.30
C ARG A 55 -4.48 -11.37 12.45
N SER A 56 -4.08 -12.23 13.40
CA SER A 56 -2.68 -12.56 13.65
C SER A 56 -2.07 -13.30 12.46
N LYS A 57 -2.81 -14.26 11.88
CA LYS A 57 -2.40 -14.99 10.67
C LYS A 57 -2.23 -14.02 9.49
N ARG A 58 -3.24 -13.18 9.23
CA ARG A 58 -3.18 -12.15 8.19
C ARG A 58 -1.96 -11.24 8.36
N TYR A 59 -1.65 -10.83 9.58
CA TYR A 59 -0.48 -9.98 9.82
C TYR A 59 0.83 -10.69 9.47
N ARG A 60 1.00 -11.95 9.88
CA ARG A 60 2.17 -12.77 9.51
C ARG A 60 2.26 -12.95 7.98
N ASP A 61 1.14 -13.22 7.33
CA ASP A 61 1.08 -13.35 5.88
C ASP A 61 1.47 -12.05 5.16
N LEU A 62 1.06 -10.89 5.68
CA LEU A 62 1.46 -9.60 5.12
C LEU A 62 2.96 -9.32 5.28
N LEU A 63 3.56 -9.71 6.42
CA LEU A 63 5.01 -9.59 6.63
C LEU A 63 5.79 -10.50 5.68
N ASN A 64 5.31 -11.73 5.47
CA ASN A 64 5.89 -12.67 4.52
C ASN A 64 5.76 -12.15 3.07
N ALA A 65 4.60 -11.63 2.68
CA ALA A 65 4.40 -11.01 1.37
C ALA A 65 5.31 -9.80 1.15
N MET A 66 5.53 -8.97 2.18
CA MET A 66 6.48 -7.87 2.14
C MET A 66 7.92 -8.38 1.89
N SER A 67 8.35 -9.42 2.62
CA SER A 67 9.66 -10.03 2.44
C SER A 67 9.84 -10.58 1.01
N LEU A 68 8.85 -11.29 0.49
CA LEU A 68 8.88 -11.82 -0.89
C LEU A 68 8.87 -10.71 -1.94
N GLY A 69 8.09 -9.66 -1.73
CA GLY A 69 8.04 -8.51 -2.63
C GLY A 69 9.37 -7.77 -2.70
N ASN A 70 10.04 -7.60 -1.56
CA ASN A 70 11.32 -6.91 -1.46
C ASN A 70 12.48 -7.75 -2.02
N ASN A 71 12.52 -9.05 -1.70
CA ASN A 71 13.64 -9.92 -2.07
C ASN A 71 13.52 -10.48 -3.49
N PHE A 72 12.31 -10.85 -3.91
CA PHE A 72 12.09 -11.62 -5.14
C PHE A 72 11.21 -10.88 -6.16
N LYS A 73 10.77 -9.64 -5.86
CA LYS A 73 9.79 -8.89 -6.68
C LYS A 73 8.49 -9.67 -6.88
N HIS A 74 8.17 -10.58 -5.96
CA HIS A 74 6.99 -11.44 -6.03
C HIS A 74 5.71 -10.60 -5.97
N LYS A 75 4.66 -11.09 -6.62
CA LYS A 75 3.32 -10.53 -6.48
C LYS A 75 2.46 -11.52 -5.73
N VAL A 76 1.64 -11.01 -4.82
CA VAL A 76 0.66 -11.79 -4.07
C VAL A 76 -0.74 -11.34 -4.46
N LYS A 77 -1.72 -12.21 -4.28
CA LYS A 77 -3.14 -11.86 -4.36
C LYS A 77 -3.62 -11.43 -2.97
N LEU A 78 -4.14 -10.21 -2.88
CA LEU A 78 -4.81 -9.70 -1.70
C LEU A 78 -6.32 -9.77 -1.91
N HIS A 79 -7.00 -10.51 -1.04
CA HIS A 79 -8.46 -10.58 -1.01
C HIS A 79 -8.95 -9.47 -0.08
N LEU A 80 -9.68 -8.50 -0.62
CA LEU A 80 -10.18 -7.32 0.08
C LEU A 80 -11.70 -7.39 0.23
N MET A 81 -12.24 -6.91 1.34
CA MET A 81 -13.68 -6.74 1.54
C MET A 81 -14.01 -5.24 1.66
N ASN A 82 -14.90 -4.76 0.79
CA ASN A 82 -15.37 -3.39 0.81
C ASN A 82 -16.89 -3.35 0.66
N LYS A 83 -17.61 -2.79 1.65
CA LYS A 83 -19.07 -2.57 1.62
C LYS A 83 -19.85 -3.74 1.00
N SER A 84 -19.53 -4.97 1.42
CA SER A 84 -20.14 -6.24 0.99
C SER A 84 -19.69 -6.82 -0.36
N LYS A 85 -18.64 -6.26 -0.99
CA LYS A 85 -18.00 -6.85 -2.18
C LYS A 85 -16.60 -7.34 -1.85
N THR A 86 -16.27 -8.52 -2.36
CA THR A 86 -14.90 -9.04 -2.33
C THR A 86 -14.18 -8.65 -3.62
N GLU A 87 -13.05 -7.96 -3.49
CA GLU A 87 -12.16 -7.59 -4.59
C GLU A 87 -10.85 -8.36 -4.42
N VAL A 88 -10.30 -8.91 -5.50
CA VAL A 88 -8.98 -9.54 -5.48
C VAL A 88 -8.04 -8.68 -6.31
N ILE A 89 -6.93 -8.28 -5.71
CA ILE A 89 -5.88 -7.53 -6.40
C ILE A 89 -4.58 -8.31 -6.40
N GLU A 90 -3.88 -8.31 -7.52
CA GLU A 90 -2.55 -8.88 -7.62
C GLU A 90 -1.51 -7.76 -7.55
N ALA A 91 -0.66 -7.77 -6.51
CA ALA A 91 0.29 -6.69 -6.28
C ALA A 91 1.54 -7.14 -5.52
N THR A 92 2.62 -6.37 -5.69
CA THR A 92 3.83 -6.51 -4.86
C THR A 92 3.65 -5.67 -3.60
N VAL A 93 3.73 -6.31 -2.44
CA VAL A 93 3.74 -5.61 -1.14
C VAL A 93 5.14 -5.03 -0.92
N TRP A 94 5.23 -3.73 -0.68
CA TRP A 94 6.49 -3.02 -0.38
C TRP A 94 6.68 -2.78 1.11
N TYR A 95 5.60 -2.51 1.82
CA TYR A 95 5.63 -2.28 3.26
C TYR A 95 4.33 -2.73 3.89
N ALA A 96 4.39 -3.34 5.08
CA ALA A 96 3.24 -3.71 5.87
C ALA A 96 3.48 -3.36 7.34
N ASN A 97 2.47 -2.81 8.00
CA ASN A 97 2.44 -2.62 9.45
C ASN A 97 1.07 -3.07 10.00
N ALA A 98 0.78 -2.81 11.28
CA ALA A 98 -0.46 -3.25 11.91
C ALA A 98 -1.73 -2.58 11.34
N THR A 99 -1.60 -1.43 10.68
CA THR A 99 -2.73 -0.59 10.26
C THR A 99 -2.88 -0.51 8.74
N HIS A 100 -1.78 -0.53 7.99
CA HIS A 100 -1.76 -0.33 6.55
C HIS A 100 -0.71 -1.18 5.84
N VAL A 101 -0.97 -1.40 4.55
CA VAL A 101 -0.08 -2.04 3.59
C VAL A 101 0.15 -1.09 2.43
N THR A 102 1.40 -0.86 2.08
CA THR A 102 1.81 -0.08 0.90
C THR A 102 2.23 -1.04 -0.20
N LEU A 103 1.58 -0.91 -1.35
CA LEU A 103 1.91 -1.65 -2.56
C LEU A 103 2.94 -0.90 -3.40
N LYS A 104 3.66 -1.63 -4.22
CA LYS A 104 4.50 -1.07 -5.28
C LYS A 104 3.67 -0.14 -6.17
N GLY A 105 4.17 1.08 -6.39
CA GLY A 105 3.44 2.15 -7.09
C GLY A 105 2.71 3.13 -6.16
N GLY A 106 2.79 2.93 -4.84
CA GLY A 106 2.34 3.92 -3.84
C GLY A 106 0.86 3.83 -3.46
N ARG A 107 0.14 2.78 -3.88
CA ARG A 107 -1.22 2.50 -3.39
C ARG A 107 -1.15 2.00 -1.96
N ILE A 108 -1.97 2.56 -1.07
CA ILE A 108 -1.99 2.20 0.35
C ILE A 108 -3.36 1.65 0.71
N ILE A 109 -3.38 0.56 1.48
CA ILE A 109 -4.55 -0.26 1.77
C ILE A 109 -4.62 -0.48 3.29
N PRO A 110 -5.77 -0.22 3.95
CA PRO A 110 -5.95 -0.57 5.36
C PRO A 110 -5.86 -2.08 5.58
N VAL A 111 -5.16 -2.52 6.62
CA VAL A 111 -5.02 -3.96 6.95
C VAL A 111 -6.38 -4.59 7.26
N LYS A 112 -7.24 -3.84 7.95
CA LYS A 112 -8.55 -4.28 8.40
C LYS A 112 -9.55 -4.65 7.31
N ILE A 113 -9.29 -4.29 6.04
CA ILE A 113 -10.13 -4.69 4.91
C ILE A 113 -9.59 -5.93 4.19
N ILE A 114 -8.37 -6.36 4.52
CA ILE A 114 -7.74 -7.51 3.90
C ILE A 114 -8.29 -8.75 4.62
N LEU A 115 -8.88 -9.68 3.87
CA LEU A 115 -9.36 -10.97 4.36
C LEU A 115 -8.20 -11.96 4.50
N ARG A 116 -7.39 -12.09 3.45
CA ARG A 116 -6.27 -13.02 3.38
C ARG A 116 -5.28 -12.65 2.27
N VAL A 117 -4.10 -13.25 2.35
CA VAL A 117 -3.05 -13.19 1.34
C VAL A 117 -2.87 -14.57 0.73
N GLU A 118 -2.72 -14.63 -0.59
CA GLU A 118 -2.46 -15.84 -1.37
C GLU A 118 -1.22 -15.62 -2.23
N TYR A 119 -0.31 -16.60 -2.25
CA TYR A 119 1.02 -16.50 -2.87
C TYR A 119 1.09 -17.10 -4.27
#